data_AF-A0A7J3LLD7-F1
#
_entry.id   AF-A0A7J3LLD7-F1
#
_cell.length_a   1.000
_cell.length_b   1.000
_cell.length_c   1.000
_cell.angle_alpha   90.00
_cell.angle_beta   90.00
_cell.angle_gamma   90.00
#
_symmetry.space_group_name_H-M   'P 1'
#
loop_
_entity.id
_entity.type
_entity.pdbx_description
1 polymer ?
#
loop_
_entity_poly.entity_id
_entity_poly.type
_entity_poly.pdbx_seq_one_letter_code
_entity_poly.pdbx_strand_id
1 'polypeptide(L)'
;MHKAYFNYFMISNLGNMSPFHFFNTPEFGMYIFSHVLVIALGLAFMFYMVFDCARRRFKDSNMKVVWILIIVLLNTLGSIVYFYVHGKKPVEEVV
;
A
#
# COMPACT_ATOMS: atom_id res chain seq x y z
N MET A 1 -36.42 -25.99 -32.61
CA MET A 1 -36.51 -24.51 -32.56
C MET A 1 -35.94 -23.91 -31.27
N HIS A 2 -36.07 -24.55 -30.09
CA HIS A 2 -35.58 -24.00 -28.81
C HIS A 2 -34.05 -23.77 -28.70
N LYS A 3 -33.22 -24.62 -29.33
CA LYS A 3 -31.74 -24.51 -29.28
C LYS A 3 -31.19 -23.29 -30.01
N ALA A 4 -31.90 -22.79 -31.03
CA ALA A 4 -31.47 -21.65 -31.82
C ALA A 4 -31.60 -20.34 -31.03
N TYR A 5 -32.72 -20.15 -30.32
CA TYR A 5 -32.93 -18.98 -29.45
C TYR A 5 -31.93 -18.96 -28.29
N PHE A 6 -31.61 -20.12 -27.71
CA PHE A 6 -30.61 -20.23 -26.64
C PHE A 6 -29.22 -19.81 -27.14
N ASN A 7 -28.83 -20.25 -28.34
CA ASN A 7 -27.54 -19.90 -28.92
C ASN A 7 -27.48 -18.41 -29.29
N TYR A 8 -28.53 -17.86 -29.89
CA TYR A 8 -28.62 -16.43 -30.21
C TYR A 8 -28.57 -15.54 -28.95
N PHE A 9 -29.25 -15.96 -27.88
CA PHE A 9 -29.24 -15.29 -26.58
C PHE A 9 -27.85 -15.31 -25.91
N MET A 10 -27.15 -16.45 -25.96
CA MET A 10 -25.79 -16.55 -25.42
C MET A 10 -24.81 -15.68 -26.21
N ILE A 11 -24.87 -15.70 -27.55
CA ILE A 11 -23.97 -14.93 -28.43
C ILE A 11 -24.21 -13.42 -28.32
N SER A 12 -25.46 -12.96 -28.14
CA SER A 12 -25.74 -11.54 -27.91
C SER A 12 -25.24 -11.03 -26.55
N ASN A 13 -25.26 -11.87 -25.52
CA ASN A 13 -24.72 -11.50 -24.20
C ASN A 13 -23.18 -11.52 -24.15
N LEU A 14 -22.53 -12.38 -24.96
CA LEU A 14 -21.07 -12.39 -25.13
C LEU A 14 -20.52 -11.10 -25.77
N GLY A 15 -21.29 -10.46 -26.67
CA GLY A 15 -20.88 -9.25 -27.36
C GLY A 15 -20.93 -7.95 -26.53
N ASN A 16 -21.65 -7.95 -25.41
CA ASN A 16 -21.77 -6.78 -24.51
C ASN A 16 -20.76 -6.80 -23.35
N MET A 17 -19.89 -7.80 -23.30
CA MET A 17 -18.80 -7.89 -22.32
C MET A 17 -17.60 -7.07 -22.79
N SER A 18 -17.78 -5.77 -23.08
CA SER A 18 -16.63 -4.92 -23.31
C SER A 18 -15.88 -4.75 -21.98
N PRO A 19 -14.55 -4.89 -21.93
CA PRO A 19 -13.76 -4.64 -20.71
C PRO A 19 -14.01 -3.25 -20.10
N PHE A 20 -14.55 -2.33 -20.89
CA PHE A 20 -14.90 -0.96 -20.51
C PHE A 20 -16.15 -0.86 -19.62
N HIS A 21 -17.06 -1.83 -19.64
CA HIS A 21 -18.22 -1.82 -18.73
C HIS A 21 -17.81 -1.96 -17.27
N PHE A 22 -16.75 -2.73 -16.97
CA PHE A 22 -16.22 -2.87 -15.62
C PHE A 22 -15.77 -1.53 -15.02
N PHE A 23 -15.22 -0.62 -15.83
CA PHE A 23 -14.75 0.69 -15.36
C PHE A 23 -15.88 1.67 -15.03
N ASN A 24 -17.11 1.43 -15.50
CA ASN A 24 -18.25 2.32 -15.36
C ASN A 24 -19.35 1.76 -14.44
N THR A 25 -19.05 0.70 -13.68
CA THR A 25 -19.95 0.24 -12.62
C THR A 25 -19.63 0.92 -11.28
N PRO A 26 -20.64 1.16 -10.42
CA PRO A 26 -20.41 1.73 -9.10
C PRO A 26 -19.51 0.84 -8.21
N GLU A 27 -19.40 -0.47 -8.49
CA GLU A 27 -18.49 -1.36 -7.76
C GLU A 27 -17.02 -1.01 -8.00
N PHE A 28 -16.66 -0.61 -9.22
CA PHE A 28 -15.29 -0.23 -9.57
C PHE A 28 -14.82 1.01 -8.79
N GLY A 29 -15.73 1.97 -8.56
CA GLY A 29 -15.44 3.15 -7.75
C GLY A 29 -15.08 2.80 -6.31
N MET A 30 -15.81 1.88 -5.68
CA MET A 30 -15.54 1.42 -4.31
C MET A 30 -14.20 0.68 -4.21
N TYR A 31 -13.89 -0.14 -5.21
CA TYR A 31 -12.61 -0.84 -5.29
C TYR A 31 -11.42 0.14 -5.36
N ILE A 32 -11.47 1.13 -6.27
CA ILE A 32 -10.40 2.13 -6.38
C ILE A 32 -10.27 2.96 -5.10
N PHE A 33 -11.40 3.39 -4.52
CA PHE A 33 -11.38 4.18 -3.29
C PHE A 33 -10.70 3.43 -2.13
N SER A 34 -11.03 2.15 -1.93
CA SER A 34 -10.40 1.33 -0.88
C SER A 34 -8.89 1.19 -1.09
N HIS A 35 -8.42 0.99 -2.33
CA HIS A 35 -7.00 0.84 -2.64
C HIS A 35 -6.23 2.15 -2.44
N VAL A 36 -6.81 3.28 -2.85
CA VAL A 36 -6.21 4.61 -2.62
C VAL A 36 -6.07 4.89 -1.12
N LEU A 37 -7.07 4.52 -0.32
CA LEU A 37 -7.06 4.72 1.13
C LEU A 37 -5.93 3.90 1.80
N VAL A 38 -5.77 2.63 1.41
CA VAL A 38 -4.69 1.77 1.91
C VAL A 38 -3.31 2.33 1.54
N ILE A 39 -3.12 2.79 0.30
CA ILE A 39 -1.85 3.36 -0.14
C ILE A 39 -1.54 4.67 0.61
N ALA A 40 -2.54 5.54 0.77
CA ALA A 40 -2.38 6.80 1.51
C ALA A 40 -1.97 6.55 2.97
N LEU A 41 -2.61 5.59 3.65
CA LEU A 41 -2.25 5.20 5.01
C LEU A 41 -0.84 4.60 5.09
N GLY A 42 -0.46 3.76 4.13
CA GLY A 42 0.88 3.18 4.04
C GLY A 42 1.97 4.23 3.90
N LEU A 43 1.76 5.23 3.02
CA LEU A 43 2.68 6.35 2.85
C LEU A 43 2.75 7.21 4.11
N ALA A 44 1.60 7.57 4.70
CA ALA A 44 1.57 8.35 5.94
C ALA A 44 2.33 7.65 7.09
N PHE A 45 2.16 6.33 7.23
CA PHE A 45 2.88 5.52 8.20
C PHE A 45 4.40 5.52 7.95
N MET A 46 4.80 5.43 6.68
CA MET A 46 6.20 5.48 6.29
C MET A 46 6.84 6.83 6.67
N PHE A 47 6.17 7.95 6.35
CA PHE A 47 6.64 9.28 6.74
C PHE A 47 6.71 9.43 8.27
N TYR A 48 5.72 8.91 9.00
CA TYR A 48 5.72 8.93 10.46
C TYR A 48 6.97 8.22 11.04
N MET A 49 7.34 7.05 10.51
CA MET A 49 8.54 6.33 10.95
C MET A 49 9.84 7.06 10.61
N VAL A 50 9.91 7.74 9.46
CA VAL A 50 11.06 8.60 9.12
C VAL A 50 11.15 9.78 10.09
N PHE A 51 10.02 10.41 10.43
CA PHE A 51 10.00 11.50 11.42
C PHE A 51 10.39 11.03 12.83
N ASP A 52 9.94 9.85 13.26
CA ASP A 52 10.36 9.23 14.52
C ASP A 52 11.89 9.00 14.54
N CYS A 53 12.43 8.41 13.47
CA CYS A 53 13.87 8.22 13.30
C CYS A 53 14.63 9.55 13.33
N ALA A 54 14.12 10.58 12.64
CA ALA A 54 14.75 11.90 12.61
C ALA A 54 14.76 12.57 13.99
N ARG A 55 13.69 12.41 14.79
CA ARG A 55 13.57 12.96 16.14
C ARG A 55 14.36 12.19 17.19
N ARG A 56 14.61 10.89 17.00
CA ARG A 56 15.45 10.10 17.89
C ARG A 56 16.88 10.65 17.94
N ARG A 57 17.42 10.77 19.15
CA ARG A 57 18.84 11.08 19.37
C ARG A 57 19.64 9.79 19.22
N PHE A 58 20.22 9.59 18.05
CA PHE A 58 21.26 8.60 17.85
C PHE A 58 22.60 9.18 18.32
N LYS A 59 23.40 8.34 18.97
CA LYS A 59 24.78 8.68 19.37
C LYS A 59 25.64 9.03 18.15
N ASP A 60 25.39 8.36 17.03
CA ASP A 60 26.04 8.60 15.75
C ASP A 60 25.09 9.26 14.75
N SER A 61 25.46 10.45 14.27
CA SER A 61 24.72 11.18 13.25
C SER A 61 24.58 10.37 11.94
N ASN A 62 25.63 9.63 11.56
CA ASN A 62 25.60 8.78 10.36
C ASN A 62 24.58 7.64 10.45
N MET A 63 24.38 7.05 11.65
CA MET A 63 23.44 5.94 11.82
C MET A 63 21.99 6.39 11.57
N LYS A 64 21.66 7.63 11.92
CA LYS A 64 20.36 8.24 11.61
C LYS A 64 20.09 8.26 10.11
N VAL A 65 21.07 8.72 9.33
CA VAL A 65 20.96 8.85 7.87
C VAL A 65 20.82 7.47 7.21
N VAL A 66 21.59 6.48 7.66
CA VAL A 66 21.50 5.10 7.16
C VAL A 66 20.11 4.51 7.38
N TRP A 67 19.52 4.69 8.58
CA TRP A 67 18.18 4.19 8.86
C TRP A 67 17.09 4.87 8.02
N ILE A 68 17.19 6.19 7.82
CA ILE A 68 16.29 6.91 6.92
C ILE A 68 16.42 6.36 5.49
N LEU A 69 17.64 6.11 5.01
CA LEU A 69 17.88 5.52 3.69
C LEU A 69 17.28 4.12 3.55
N ILE A 70 17.41 3.26 4.57
CA ILE A 70 16.80 1.93 4.59
C ILE A 70 15.28 2.02 4.56
N ILE A 71 14.69 2.88 5.39
CA ILE A 71 13.23 3.08 5.41
C ILE A 71 12.77 3.59 4.04
N VAL A 72 13.46 4.58 3.45
CA VAL A 72 13.11 5.15 2.14
C VAL A 72 13.23 4.14 1.00
N LEU A 73 14.30 3.35 0.95
CA LEU A 73 14.53 2.37 -0.12
C LEU A 73 13.67 1.11 0.00
N LEU A 74 13.45 0.61 1.22
CA LEU A 74 12.70 -0.62 1.46
C LEU A 74 11.22 -0.35 1.82
N ASN A 75 10.82 0.91 1.93
CA ASN A 75 9.47 1.38 2.24
C ASN A 75 8.86 0.63 3.44
N THR A 76 7.85 -0.20 3.20
CA THR A 76 7.19 -1.01 4.23
C THR A 76 8.16 -1.97 4.92
N LEU A 77 9.04 -2.65 4.18
CA LEU A 77 10.01 -3.58 4.76
C LEU A 77 11.03 -2.86 5.63
N GLY A 78 11.51 -1.69 5.20
CA GLY A 78 12.47 -0.88 5.96
C GLY A 78 11.88 -0.39 7.29
N SER A 79 10.59 -0.02 7.29
CA SER A 79 9.88 0.39 8.50
C SER A 79 9.70 -0.76 9.51
N ILE A 80 9.42 -1.98 9.03
CA ILE A 80 9.26 -3.17 9.89
C ILE A 80 10.60 -3.52 10.54
N VAL A 81 11.70 -3.53 9.77
CA VAL A 81 13.04 -3.79 10.30
C VAL A 81 13.42 -2.73 11.33
N TYR A 82 13.17 -1.45 11.05
CA TYR A 82 13.41 -0.37 12.02
C TYR A 82 12.62 -0.59 13.31
N PHE A 83 11.33 -0.93 13.21
CA PHE A 83 10.48 -1.19 14.37
C PHE A 83 10.97 -2.37 15.21
N TYR A 84 11.42 -3.47 14.59
CA TYR A 84 11.97 -4.61 15.32
C TYR A 84 13.31 -4.30 16.02
N VAL A 85 14.17 -3.52 15.36
CA VAL A 85 15.50 -3.19 15.91
C VAL A 85 15.42 -2.10 16.98
N HIS A 86 14.57 -1.09 16.79
CA HIS A 86 14.47 0.08 17.69
C HIS A 86 13.26 0.01 18.64
N GLY A 87 12.33 -0.90 18.45
CA GLY A 87 11.14 -1.05 19.31
C GLY A 87 11.46 -1.55 20.73
N LYS A 88 12.68 -2.04 20.99
CA LYS A 88 13.08 -2.58 22.30
C LYS A 88 13.85 -1.62 23.19
N LYS A 89 14.29 -0.46 22.70
CA LYS A 89 15.07 0.49 23.50
C LYS A 89 14.19 1.66 23.94
N PRO A 90 13.99 1.87 25.26
CA PRO A 90 13.46 3.13 25.76
C PRO A 90 14.27 4.26 25.16
N VAL A 91 13.62 5.39 24.87
CA VAL A 91 14.21 6.57 24.20
C VAL A 91 15.41 7.16 24.97
N GLU A 92 15.69 6.64 26.18
CA GLU A 92 16.61 7.18 27.19
C GLU A 92 17.66 6.17 27.70
N GLU A 93 18.08 5.19 26.90
CA GLU A 93 19.28 4.41 27.22
C GLU A 93 20.25 4.38 26.03
N VAL A 94 20.92 5.52 25.83
CA VAL A 94 22.23 5.54 25.18
C VAL A 94 23.20 6.37 26.03
N VAL A 95 23.41 5.88 27.26
CA VAL A 95 24.44 6.29 28.25
C VAL A 95 24.41 7.75 28.69
#